data_AF-A0A7Y7THG7-F1
#
_entry.id   AF-A0A7Y7THG7-F1
#
_cell.length_a   1.000
_cell.length_b   1.000
_cell.length_c   1.000
_cell.angle_alpha   90.00
_cell.angle_beta   90.00
_cell.angle_gamma   90.00
#
_symmetry.space_group_name_H-M   'P 1'
#
loop_
_entity.id
_entity.type
_entity.pdbx_description
1 polymer ?
#
loop_
_entity_poly.entity_id
_entity_poly.type
_entity_poly.pdbx_seq_one_letter_code
_entity_poly.pdbx_strand_id
1 'polypeptide(L)'
;MANRLPLTDKDGEVRELTKEDFKHFRPASEVLPQLFSKEVADEMLSKKPGRKLGSGVKDSQTVRFDRDILAAFKATGKGWQTRMNEALREWLKEHPMKHA
;
A
#
# COMPACT_ATOMS: atom_id res chain seq x y z
N MET A 1 -6.71 -23.17 36.99
CA MET A 1 -6.56 -22.37 35.76
C MET A 1 -6.68 -23.31 34.58
N ALA A 2 -7.65 -23.10 33.68
CA ALA A 2 -7.93 -24.03 32.59
C ALA A 2 -6.68 -24.15 31.70
N ASN A 3 -6.22 -25.39 31.51
CA ASN A 3 -4.99 -25.72 30.80
C ASN A 3 -5.21 -25.50 29.29
N ARG A 4 -5.01 -24.25 28.83
CA ARG A 4 -5.13 -23.89 27.41
C ARG A 4 -3.94 -24.47 26.66
N LEU A 5 -4.22 -25.26 25.62
CA LEU A 5 -3.16 -25.71 24.71
C LEU A 5 -2.47 -24.47 24.12
N PRO A 6 -1.12 -24.44 24.12
CA PRO A 6 -0.38 -23.34 23.51
C PRO A 6 -0.79 -23.17 22.04
N LEU A 7 -0.70 -21.94 21.54
CA LEU A 7 -0.98 -21.64 20.13
C LEU A 7 0.11 -22.20 19.20
N THR A 8 1.30 -22.40 19.74
CA THR A 8 2.47 -22.88 19.01
C THR A 8 2.90 -24.22 19.57
N ASP A 9 3.19 -25.18 18.69
CA ASP A 9 3.76 -26.48 19.09
C ASP A 9 5.29 -26.42 19.27
N LYS A 10 5.93 -27.58 19.50
CA LYS A 10 7.38 -27.67 19.70
C LYS A 10 8.18 -27.37 18.43
N ASP A 11 7.57 -27.53 17.27
CA ASP A 11 8.20 -27.34 15.95
C ASP A 11 8.03 -25.88 15.47
N GLY A 12 7.26 -25.07 16.22
CA GLY A 12 7.04 -23.66 15.93
C GLY A 12 5.80 -23.40 15.07
N GLU A 13 5.01 -24.42 14.78
CA GLU A 13 3.81 -24.30 13.96
C GLU A 13 2.65 -23.74 14.79
N VAL A 14 1.93 -22.78 14.20
CA VAL A 14 0.80 -22.11 14.86
C VAL A 14 -0.48 -22.86 14.51
N ARG A 15 -1.16 -23.42 15.51
CA ARG A 15 -2.46 -24.09 15.32
C ARG A 15 -3.55 -23.12 14.87
N GLU A 16 -4.61 -23.66 14.28
CA GLU A 16 -5.79 -22.86 13.93
C GLU A 16 -6.42 -22.17 15.14
N LEU A 17 -6.83 -20.92 14.94
CA LEU A 17 -7.55 -20.14 15.94
C LEU A 17 -9.00 -20.59 16.03
N THR A 18 -9.42 -20.98 17.23
CA THR A 18 -10.79 -21.37 17.54
C THR A 18 -11.62 -20.17 18.00
N LYS A 19 -12.94 -20.28 17.99
CA LYS A 19 -13.85 -19.24 18.51
C LYS A 19 -13.57 -18.88 19.98
N GLU A 20 -13.14 -19.85 20.79
CA GLU A 20 -12.75 -19.61 22.18
C GLU A 20 -11.48 -18.75 22.28
N ASP A 21 -10.58 -18.84 21.29
CA ASP A 21 -9.38 -18.03 21.28
C ASP A 21 -9.71 -16.54 21.12
N PHE A 22 -10.66 -16.22 20.23
CA PHE A 22 -11.13 -14.84 19.97
C PHE A 22 -11.75 -14.17 21.20
N LYS A 23 -12.40 -14.91 22.10
CA LYS A 23 -13.00 -14.35 23.33
C LYS A 23 -11.98 -13.71 24.26
N HIS A 24 -10.70 -14.05 24.11
CA HIS A 24 -9.62 -13.54 24.94
C HIS A 24 -8.86 -12.38 24.28
N PHE A 25 -9.21 -12.01 23.04
CA PHE A 25 -8.51 -10.95 22.33
C PHE A 25 -8.91 -9.60 22.91
N ARG A 26 -7.91 -8.75 23.15
CA ARG A 26 -8.11 -7.40 23.69
C ARG A 26 -7.93 -6.36 22.58
N PRO A 27 -8.74 -5.29 22.56
CA PRO A 27 -8.56 -4.20 21.61
C PRO A 27 -7.15 -3.59 21.70
N ALA A 28 -6.59 -3.23 20.53
CA ALA A 28 -5.29 -2.58 20.47
C ALA A 28 -5.24 -1.26 21.27
N SER A 29 -6.37 -0.54 21.35
CA SER A 29 -6.51 0.69 22.14
C SER A 29 -6.29 0.48 23.64
N GLU A 30 -6.57 -0.71 24.15
CA GLU A 30 -6.38 -1.04 25.57
C GLU A 30 -4.97 -1.54 25.86
N VAL A 31 -4.37 -2.26 24.91
CA VAL A 31 -3.09 -2.95 25.10
C VAL A 31 -1.89 -2.07 24.73
N LEU A 32 -1.96 -1.30 23.64
CA LEU A 32 -0.82 -0.53 23.13
C LEU A 32 -0.27 0.50 24.14
N PRO A 33 -1.11 1.25 24.90
CA PRO A 33 -0.61 2.17 25.92
C PRO A 33 0.09 1.47 27.11
N GLN A 34 -0.07 0.15 27.26
CA GLN A 34 0.61 -0.63 28.30
C GLN A 34 2.00 -1.11 27.83
N LEU A 35 2.20 -1.24 26.51
CA LEU A 35 3.43 -1.75 25.91
C LEU A 35 4.36 -0.64 25.41
N PHE A 36 3.79 0.48 24.99
CA PHE A 36 4.50 1.63 24.42
C PHE A 36 4.17 2.91 25.17
N SER A 37 4.94 3.97 24.93
CA SER A 37 4.56 5.30 25.41
C SER A 37 3.23 5.72 24.80
N LYS A 38 2.51 6.61 25.49
CA LYS A 38 1.19 7.07 25.06
C LYS A 38 1.23 7.67 23.65
N GLU A 39 2.28 8.42 23.35
CA GLU A 39 2.47 9.09 22.06
C GLU A 39 2.63 8.08 20.91
N VAL A 40 3.40 7.02 21.13
CA VAL A 40 3.61 5.96 20.14
C VAL A 40 2.34 5.13 19.95
N ALA A 41 1.63 4.83 21.05
CA ALA A 41 0.35 4.13 20.98
C ALA A 41 -0.70 4.93 20.19
N ASP A 42 -0.79 6.24 20.43
CA ASP A 42 -1.71 7.13 19.72
C ASP A 42 -1.35 7.23 18.22
N GLU A 43 -0.06 7.26 17.86
CA GLU A 43 0.35 7.23 16.46
C GLU A 43 -0.04 5.91 15.77
N MET A 44 0.16 4.77 16.43
CA MET A 44 -0.20 3.46 15.90
C MET A 44 -1.71 3.28 15.72
N LEU A 45 -2.52 3.86 16.61
CA LEU A 45 -3.98 3.84 16.54
C LEU A 45 -4.53 4.85 15.53
N SER A 46 -3.73 5.81 15.09
CA SER A 46 -4.14 6.79 14.10
C SER A 46 -4.47 6.12 12.77
N LYS A 47 -5.64 6.43 12.20
CA LYS A 47 -6.01 5.98 10.85
C LYS A 47 -5.16 6.73 9.82
N LYS A 48 -3.95 6.24 9.55
CA LYS A 48 -3.18 6.71 8.40
C LYS A 48 -4.05 6.47 7.17
N PRO A 49 -4.31 7.49 6.33
CA PRO A 49 -5.07 7.29 5.11
C PRO A 49 -4.39 6.18 4.32
N GLY A 50 -5.15 5.11 4.06
CA GLY A 50 -4.66 4.00 3.26
C GLY A 50 -4.14 4.52 1.91
N ARG A 51 -3.31 3.72 1.24
CA ARG A 51 -2.86 4.04 -0.12
C ARG A 51 -4.09 4.40 -0.94
N LYS A 52 -4.10 5.62 -1.50
CA LYS A 52 -5.19 6.07 -2.37
C LYS A 52 -5.36 5.00 -3.45
N LEU A 53 -6.51 4.34 -3.47
CA LEU A 53 -6.86 3.41 -4.53
C LEU A 53 -6.66 4.18 -5.83
N GLY A 54 -5.81 3.68 -6.73
CA GLY A 54 -5.52 4.38 -7.98
C GLY A 54 -6.85 4.75 -8.64
N SER A 55 -6.97 5.97 -9.17
CA SER A 55 -8.25 6.60 -9.52
C SER A 55 -9.11 5.87 -10.55
N GLY A 56 -8.70 4.68 -11.03
CA GLY A 56 -9.38 3.94 -12.08
C GLY A 56 -9.25 4.56 -13.48
N VAL A 57 -8.51 5.67 -13.62
CA VAL A 57 -8.43 6.46 -14.87
C VAL A 57 -7.18 6.13 -15.69
N LYS A 58 -6.34 5.18 -15.26
CA LYS A 58 -5.09 4.83 -15.95
C LYS A 58 -5.15 3.40 -16.44
N ASP A 59 -5.13 3.24 -17.76
CA ASP A 59 -4.95 1.94 -18.39
C ASP A 59 -3.46 1.59 -18.44
N SER A 60 -3.11 0.39 -17.99
CA SER A 60 -1.76 -0.14 -18.10
C SER A 60 -1.61 -0.82 -19.46
N GLN A 61 -0.75 -0.27 -20.32
CA GLN A 61 -0.45 -0.83 -21.64
C GLN A 61 1.06 -1.05 -21.78
N THR A 62 1.44 -2.12 -22.48
CA THR A 62 2.84 -2.41 -22.80
C THR A 62 3.21 -1.71 -24.10
N VAL A 63 3.91 -0.58 -24.01
CA VAL A 63 4.38 0.22 -25.15
C VAL A 63 5.90 0.27 -25.17
N ARG A 64 6.50 0.21 -26.36
CA ARG A 64 7.93 0.42 -26.57
C ARG A 64 8.18 1.89 -26.90
N PHE A 65 9.17 2.47 -26.23
CA PHE A 65 9.67 3.82 -26.48
C PHE A 65 11.13 3.74 -26.87
N ASP A 66 11.61 4.73 -27.63
CA ASP A 66 13.03 4.85 -27.93
C ASP A 66 13.85 5.06 -26.65
N ARG A 67 15.09 4.55 -26.69
CA ARG A 67 15.95 4.45 -25.49
C ARG A 67 16.33 5.81 -24.93
N ASP A 68 16.60 6.77 -25.81
CA ASP A 68 16.95 8.15 -25.50
C ASP A 68 15.78 8.90 -24.84
N ILE A 69 14.56 8.73 -25.37
CA ILE A 69 13.34 9.31 -24.78
C ILE A 69 13.14 8.79 -23.35
N LEU A 70 13.22 7.47 -23.15
CA LEU A 70 13.09 6.89 -21.81
C LEU A 70 14.21 7.34 -20.88
N ALA A 71 15.45 7.44 -21.37
CA ALA A 71 16.57 7.91 -20.58
C ALA A 71 16.38 9.36 -20.11
N ALA A 72 15.95 10.25 -21.02
CA ALA A 72 15.69 11.66 -20.72
C ALA A 72 14.64 11.82 -19.62
N PHE A 73 13.49 11.13 -19.73
CA PHE A 73 12.48 11.20 -18.67
C PHE A 73 12.98 10.55 -17.37
N LYS A 74 13.60 9.37 -17.40
CA LYS A 74 14.12 8.72 -16.18
C LYS A 74 15.14 9.57 -15.44
N ALA A 75 15.97 10.34 -16.15
CA ALA A 75 16.93 11.26 -15.55
C ALA A 75 16.27 12.35 -14.69
N THR A 76 14.99 12.67 -14.92
CA THR A 76 14.23 13.60 -14.07
C THR A 76 13.91 13.05 -12.66
N GLY A 77 14.17 11.76 -12.42
CA GLY A 77 14.02 11.14 -11.10
C GLY A 77 12.58 10.75 -10.76
N LYS A 78 12.24 10.79 -9.46
CA LYS A 78 10.93 10.38 -8.95
C LYS A 78 9.80 11.13 -9.68
N GLY A 79 8.81 10.38 -10.17
CA GLY A 79 7.67 10.94 -10.91
C GLY A 79 7.90 11.09 -12.41
N TRP A 80 8.99 10.58 -12.97
CA TRP A 80 9.26 10.67 -14.41
C TRP A 80 8.13 10.13 -15.30
N GLN A 81 7.46 9.05 -14.90
CA GLN A 81 6.31 8.51 -15.64
C GLN A 81 5.12 9.47 -15.67
N THR A 82 4.89 10.19 -14.55
CA THR A 82 3.83 11.21 -14.49
C THR A 82 4.14 12.36 -15.43
N ARG A 83 5.39 12.87 -15.43
CA ARG A 83 5.84 13.91 -16.36
C ARG A 83 5.73 13.48 -17.82
N MET A 84 6.11 12.24 -18.13
CA MET A 84 5.96 11.69 -19.48
C MET A 84 4.48 11.65 -19.91
N ASN A 85 3.58 11.23 -19.03
CA ASN A 85 2.13 11.24 -19.31
C ASN A 85 1.57 12.66 -19.43
N GLU A 86 2.08 13.65 -18.69
CA GLU A 86 1.69 15.06 -18.85
C GLU A 86 2.14 15.62 -20.20
N ALA A 87 3.36 15.34 -20.63
CA ALA A 87 3.87 15.72 -21.95
C ALA A 87 3.02 15.12 -23.08
N LEU A 88 2.61 13.85 -22.97
CA LEU A 88 1.70 13.23 -23.94
C LEU A 88 0.32 13.92 -23.96
N ARG A 89 -0.19 14.37 -22.81
CA ARG A 89 -1.46 15.10 -22.73
C ARG A 89 -1.37 16.48 -23.36
N GLU A 90 -0.26 17.18 -23.14
CA GLU A 90 0.01 18.48 -23.76
C GLU A 90 0.12 18.32 -25.28
N TRP A 91 0.88 17.34 -25.74
CA TRP A 91 0.99 17.04 -27.17
C TRP A 91 -0.38 16.78 -27.82
N LEU A 92 -1.26 16.01 -27.17
CA LEU A 92 -2.62 15.76 -27.67
C LEU A 92 -3.54 16.99 -27.68
N LYS A 93 -3.32 17.97 -26.80
CA LYS A 93 -4.06 19.24 -26.81
C LYS A 93 -3.65 20.10 -28.00
N GLU A 94 -2.36 20.14 -28.30
CA GLU A 94 -1.80 20.89 -29.43
C GLU A 94 -2.07 20.20 -30.77
N HIS A 95 -2.07 18.86 -30.77
CA HIS A 95 -2.26 18.02 -31.95
C HIS A 95 -3.50 17.14 -31.76
N PRO A 96 -4.72 17.70 -31.87
CA PRO A 96 -5.93 16.93 -31.75
C PRO A 96 -5.96 15.87 -32.85
N MET A 97 -5.94 14.60 -32.45
CA MET A 97 -6.06 13.47 -33.36
C MET A 97 -7.45 13.52 -33.99
N LYS A 98 -7.52 13.82 -35.28
CA LYS A 98 -8.77 13.64 -36.03
C LYS A 98 -9.02 12.15 -36.13
N HIS A 99 -10.03 11.67 -35.43
CA HIS A 99 -10.58 10.36 -35.71
C HIS A 99 -11.24 10.43 -37.10
N ALA A 100 -10.74 9.61 -38.03
CA ALA A 100 -11.39 9.39 -39.31
C ALA A 100 -12.64 8.50 -39.12
#